data_AF-A0A352JYZ9-F1
#
_entry.id   AF-A0A352JYZ9-F1
#
_cell.length_a   1.000
_cell.length_b   1.000
_cell.length_c   1.000
_cell.angle_alpha   90.00
_cell.angle_beta   90.00
_cell.angle_gamma   90.00
#
_symmetry.space_group_name_H-M   'P 1'
#
loop_
_entity.id
_entity.type
_entity.pdbx_description
1 polymer ?
#
loop_
_entity_poly.entity_id
_entity_poly.type
_entity_poly.pdbx_seq_one_letter_code
_entity_poly.pdbx_strand_id
1 'polypeptide(L)'
;LYSLIGNLLLQVPDETTLSQLAALKGGEGDVGSAVDTISQIAKSMNPASAEREFNVLFIGVGRGEVLPYASYYLTGFLHEKPLADLRAKMRGLGMQRKQGVSEPEDHLGALCEMMAGMITGAFGHPMPLQVQKEFFNAHIAPWASHCFSDLEKAENALLYAPVGSLGRLFVEIEQESFRIE
;
A
#
# COMPACT_ATOMS: atom_id res chain seq x y z
N LEU A 1 8.29 4.61 -4.28
CA LEU A 1 7.89 3.67 -3.21
C LEU A 1 6.39 3.38 -3.23
N TYR A 2 5.51 4.39 -3.31
CA TYR A 2 4.06 4.20 -3.48
C TYR A 2 3.68 3.15 -4.54
N SER A 3 4.20 3.23 -5.77
CA SER A 3 3.88 2.25 -6.83
C SER A 3 4.26 0.82 -6.47
N LEU A 4 5.39 0.63 -5.79
CA LEU A 4 5.87 -0.69 -5.37
C LEU A 4 4.92 -1.29 -4.33
N ILE A 5 4.66 -0.54 -3.25
CA ILE A 5 3.75 -0.98 -2.18
C ILE A 5 2.34 -1.20 -2.74
N GLY A 6 1.85 -0.30 -3.58
CA GLY A 6 0.55 -0.41 -4.23
C GLY A 6 0.42 -1.70 -5.03
N ASN A 7 1.42 -2.02 -5.87
CA ASN A 7 1.42 -3.24 -6.66
C ASN A 7 1.42 -4.50 -5.78
N LEU A 8 2.27 -4.56 -4.75
CA LEU A 8 2.35 -5.72 -3.84
C LEU A 8 1.05 -5.94 -3.05
N LEU A 9 0.34 -4.88 -2.67
CA LEU A 9 -0.92 -5.02 -1.94
C LEU A 9 -2.11 -5.36 -2.84
N LEU A 10 -2.04 -5.04 -4.14
CA LEU A 10 -3.15 -5.23 -5.08
C LEU A 10 -3.04 -6.51 -5.91
N GLN A 11 -1.83 -7.04 -6.09
CA GLN A 11 -1.59 -8.14 -7.00
C GLN A 11 -0.67 -9.19 -6.37
N VAL A 12 -0.98 -10.46 -6.66
CA VAL A 12 -0.09 -11.57 -6.36
C VAL A 12 1.23 -11.36 -7.11
N PRO A 13 2.39 -11.36 -6.43
CA PRO A 13 3.69 -11.26 -7.09
C PRO A 13 3.92 -12.44 -8.04
N ASP A 14 4.06 -12.14 -9.33
CA ASP A 14 4.45 -13.12 -10.34
C ASP A 14 5.98 -13.28 -10.39
N GLU A 15 6.47 -14.11 -11.31
CA GLU A 15 7.91 -14.35 -11.47
C GLU A 15 8.69 -13.07 -11.83
N THR A 16 8.06 -12.16 -12.58
CA THR A 16 8.67 -10.88 -12.96
C THR A 16 8.80 -9.98 -11.74
N THR A 17 7.73 -9.82 -10.97
CA THR A 17 7.72 -9.02 -9.74
C THR A 17 8.73 -9.58 -8.73
N LEU A 18 8.73 -10.89 -8.49
CA LEU A 18 9.70 -11.52 -7.58
C LEU A 18 11.15 -11.32 -8.03
N SER A 19 11.43 -11.43 -9.33
CA SER A 19 12.76 -11.16 -9.89
C SER A 19 13.19 -9.70 -9.70
N GLN A 20 12.26 -8.76 -9.86
CA GLN A 20 12.52 -7.34 -9.62
C GLN A 20 12.79 -7.06 -8.14
N LEU A 21 12.00 -7.64 -7.24
CA LEU A 21 12.22 -7.54 -5.79
C LEU A 21 13.58 -8.10 -5.38
N ALA A 22 13.95 -9.27 -5.90
CA ALA A 22 15.22 -9.93 -5.64
C ALA A 22 16.45 -9.14 -6.13
N ALA A 23 16.25 -8.24 -7.10
CA ALA A 23 17.29 -7.35 -7.62
C ALA A 23 17.40 -6.02 -6.85
N LEU A 24 16.46 -5.72 -5.95
CA LEU A 24 16.53 -4.52 -5.13
C LEU A 24 17.76 -4.55 -4.23
N LYS A 25 18.32 -3.36 -3.99
CA LYS A 25 19.39 -3.11 -3.04
C LYS A 25 18.92 -2.02 -2.09
N GLY A 26 18.97 -2.31 -0.80
CA GLY A 26 18.76 -1.33 0.25
C GLY A 26 19.82 -0.23 0.20
N GLY A 27 19.42 0.96 0.67
CA GLY A 27 20.34 2.04 1.01
C GLY A 27 20.77 1.96 2.46
N GLU A 28 21.12 3.10 3.05
CA GLU A 28 21.42 3.19 4.47
C GLU A 28 20.13 3.28 5.32
N GLY A 29 20.26 2.96 6.61
CA GLY A 29 19.19 3.09 7.60
C GLY A 29 18.12 2.00 7.55
N ASP A 30 17.05 2.22 8.29
CA ASP A 30 16.00 1.22 8.52
C ASP A 30 15.22 0.88 7.26
N VAL A 31 14.97 1.88 6.40
CA VAL A 31 14.32 1.68 5.09
C VAL A 31 15.17 0.79 4.19
N GLY A 32 16.48 1.04 4.14
CA GLY A 32 17.41 0.20 3.38
C GLY A 32 17.42 -1.24 3.87
N SER A 33 17.48 -1.43 5.19
CA SER A 33 17.44 -2.75 5.83
C SER A 33 16.14 -3.52 5.53
N ALA A 34 14.99 -2.83 5.50
CA ALA A 34 13.71 -3.44 5.12
C ALA A 34 13.71 -3.86 3.64
N VAL A 35 14.24 -3.04 2.74
CA VAL A 35 14.38 -3.37 1.30
C VAL A 35 15.30 -4.56 1.08
N ASP A 36 16.43 -4.63 1.80
CA ASP A 36 17.34 -5.77 1.72
C ASP A 36 16.67 -7.05 2.19
N THR A 37 15.86 -6.98 3.26
CA THR A 37 15.10 -8.12 3.77
C THR A 37 14.09 -8.62 2.73
N ILE A 38 13.32 -7.71 2.10
CA ILE A 38 12.41 -8.05 0.99
C ILE A 38 13.18 -8.72 -0.16
N SER A 39 14.32 -8.15 -0.55
CA SER A 39 15.18 -8.68 -1.63
C SER A 39 15.69 -10.09 -1.32
N GLN A 40 16.11 -10.36 -0.08
CA GLN A 40 16.56 -11.69 0.32
C GLN A 40 15.43 -12.73 0.31
N ILE A 41 14.23 -12.37 0.79
CA ILE A 41 13.08 -13.28 0.81
C ILE A 41 12.59 -13.54 -0.62
N ALA A 42 12.52 -12.52 -1.46
CA ALA A 42 12.12 -12.68 -2.86
C ALA A 42 13.01 -13.67 -3.63
N LYS A 43 14.31 -13.78 -3.29
CA LYS A 43 15.23 -14.77 -3.91
C LYS A 43 14.88 -16.23 -3.59
N SER A 44 14.21 -16.50 -2.48
CA SER A 44 13.83 -17.85 -2.06
C SER A 44 12.37 -18.19 -2.34
N MET A 45 11.59 -17.23 -2.85
CA MET A 45 10.19 -17.41 -3.19
C MET A 45 9.97 -17.80 -4.64
N ASN A 46 8.86 -18.49 -4.88
CA ASN A 46 8.29 -18.71 -6.20
C ASN A 46 6.85 -18.15 -6.26
N PRO A 47 6.26 -18.00 -7.45
CA PRO A 47 4.91 -17.46 -7.60
C PRO A 47 3.86 -18.23 -6.80
N ALA A 48 3.97 -19.57 -6.74
CA ALA A 48 3.02 -20.40 -5.99
C ALA A 48 3.12 -20.21 -4.46
N SER A 49 4.29 -19.90 -3.91
CA SER A 49 4.42 -19.52 -2.49
C SER A 49 3.90 -18.11 -2.24
N ALA A 50 4.18 -17.17 -3.14
CA ALA A 50 3.70 -15.79 -3.03
C ALA A 50 2.17 -15.71 -3.12
N GLU A 51 1.57 -16.49 -4.01
CA GLU A 51 0.12 -16.62 -4.14
C GLU A 51 -0.52 -17.20 -2.88
N ARG A 52 0.06 -18.26 -2.31
CA ARG A 52 -0.43 -18.85 -1.06
C ARG A 52 -0.40 -17.84 0.09
N GLU A 53 0.73 -17.14 0.25
CA GLU A 53 0.87 -16.10 1.26
C GLU A 53 -0.15 -14.97 1.04
N PHE A 54 -0.23 -14.42 -0.18
CA PHE A 54 -1.17 -13.36 -0.53
C PHE A 54 -2.62 -13.76 -0.22
N ASN A 55 -3.01 -14.98 -0.61
CA ASN A 55 -4.35 -15.49 -0.39
C ASN A 55 -4.66 -15.62 1.10
N VAL A 56 -3.73 -16.10 1.93
CA VAL A 56 -3.94 -16.18 3.39
C VAL A 56 -4.08 -14.80 4.01
N LEU A 57 -3.23 -13.85 3.60
CA LEU A 57 -3.19 -12.52 4.20
C LEU A 57 -4.38 -11.64 3.83
N PHE A 58 -4.77 -11.62 2.55
CA PHE A 58 -5.70 -10.60 2.04
C PHE A 58 -7.07 -11.15 1.64
N ILE A 59 -7.19 -12.46 1.35
CA ILE A 59 -8.43 -13.06 0.88
C ILE A 59 -9.05 -13.92 2.00
N GLY A 60 -8.31 -14.93 2.45
CA GLY A 60 -8.71 -15.92 3.46
C GLY A 60 -9.93 -16.74 3.05
N VAL A 61 -10.32 -17.69 3.91
CA VAL A 61 -11.65 -18.32 3.83
C VAL A 61 -12.61 -17.44 4.64
N GLY A 62 -13.30 -16.53 3.96
CA GLY A 62 -14.22 -15.55 4.55
C GLY A 62 -13.55 -14.24 4.92
N ARG A 63 -12.36 -14.27 5.54
CA ARG A 63 -11.61 -13.06 5.90
C ARG A 63 -10.10 -13.33 5.95
N GLY A 64 -9.31 -12.50 5.27
CA GLY A 64 -7.84 -12.50 5.39
C GLY A 64 -7.36 -12.00 6.76
N GLU A 65 -6.10 -12.27 7.10
CA GLU A 65 -5.47 -11.77 8.33
C GLU A 65 -5.45 -10.24 8.39
N VAL A 66 -5.30 -9.57 7.24
CA VAL A 66 -5.25 -8.11 7.13
C VAL A 66 -6.32 -7.64 6.13
N LEU A 67 -7.12 -6.65 6.54
CA LEU A 67 -8.14 -6.01 5.70
C LEU A 67 -7.71 -4.57 5.43
N PRO A 68 -6.88 -4.33 4.40
CA PRO A 68 -6.21 -3.06 4.16
C PRO A 68 -7.17 -2.00 3.58
N TYR A 69 -8.28 -1.71 4.25
CA TYR A 69 -9.31 -0.77 3.84
C TYR A 69 -9.48 0.33 4.87
N ALA A 70 -9.51 1.60 4.43
CA ALA A 70 -9.66 2.73 5.32
C ALA A 70 -10.96 2.66 6.13
N SER A 71 -12.07 2.31 5.49
CA SER A 71 -13.37 2.13 6.15
C SER A 71 -13.29 1.10 7.28
N TYR A 72 -12.63 -0.02 7.05
CA TYR A 72 -12.46 -1.06 8.06
C TYR A 72 -11.61 -0.57 9.24
N TYR A 73 -10.44 0.02 8.99
CA TYR A 73 -9.54 0.48 10.05
C TYR A 73 -10.11 1.66 10.86
N LEU A 74 -10.89 2.53 10.23
CA LEU A 74 -11.42 3.74 10.87
C LEU A 74 -12.78 3.52 11.54
N THR A 75 -13.56 2.53 11.11
CA THR A 75 -14.95 2.34 11.57
C THR A 75 -15.28 0.92 12.02
N GLY A 76 -14.45 -0.07 11.68
CA GLY A 76 -14.72 -1.50 11.89
C GLY A 76 -15.55 -2.16 10.79
N PHE A 77 -16.04 -1.41 9.81
CA PHE A 77 -16.90 -1.90 8.73
C PHE A 77 -16.44 -1.43 7.35
N LEU A 78 -16.61 -2.27 6.34
CA LEU A 78 -16.32 -1.91 4.94
C LEU A 78 -17.42 -1.02 4.35
N HIS A 79 -17.05 -0.23 3.34
CA HIS A 79 -17.98 0.61 2.56
C HIS A 79 -18.66 1.74 3.36
N GLU A 80 -18.03 2.16 4.44
CA GLU A 80 -18.52 3.24 5.30
C GLU A 80 -18.08 4.64 4.82
N LYS A 81 -18.41 5.65 5.64
CA LYS A 81 -18.13 7.07 5.39
C LYS A 81 -16.72 7.38 4.83
N PRO A 82 -15.60 6.79 5.30
CA PRO A 82 -14.27 7.07 4.73
C PRO A 82 -14.17 6.84 3.21
N LEU A 83 -14.84 5.80 2.70
CA LEU A 83 -14.89 5.52 1.27
C LEU A 83 -15.73 6.57 0.51
N ALA A 84 -16.83 7.03 1.09
CA ALA A 84 -17.65 8.07 0.49
C ALA A 84 -16.89 9.41 0.38
N ASP A 85 -16.16 9.77 1.45
CA ASP A 85 -15.32 10.97 1.49
C ASP A 85 -14.17 10.88 0.47
N LEU A 86 -13.52 9.71 0.36
CA LEU A 86 -12.51 9.46 -0.67
C LEU A 86 -13.07 9.64 -2.08
N ARG A 87 -14.23 9.04 -2.38
CA ARG A 87 -14.87 9.19 -3.70
C ARG A 87 -15.21 10.64 -4.02
N ALA A 88 -15.57 11.44 -3.03
CA ALA A 88 -15.78 12.88 -3.21
C ALA A 88 -14.46 13.60 -3.56
N LYS A 89 -13.37 13.31 -2.85
CA LYS A 89 -12.03 13.86 -3.16
C LYS A 89 -11.57 13.45 -4.55
N MET A 90 -11.71 12.17 -4.93
CA MET A 90 -11.37 11.67 -6.26
C MET A 90 -12.08 12.45 -7.37
N ARG A 91 -13.41 12.66 -7.25
CA ARG A 91 -14.17 13.47 -8.22
C ARG A 91 -13.64 14.90 -8.31
N GLY A 92 -13.31 15.51 -7.18
CA GLY A 92 -12.73 16.86 -7.14
C GLY A 92 -11.35 16.95 -7.81
N LEU A 93 -10.60 15.86 -7.85
CA LEU A 93 -9.29 15.75 -8.50
C LEU A 93 -9.36 15.20 -9.94
N GLY A 94 -10.55 14.96 -10.49
CA GLY A 94 -10.72 14.39 -11.83
C GLY A 94 -10.33 12.91 -11.94
N MET A 95 -10.15 12.21 -10.82
CA MET A 95 -9.84 10.78 -10.80
C MET A 95 -11.11 9.96 -10.95
N GLN A 96 -11.00 8.84 -11.67
CA GLN A 96 -12.10 7.90 -11.89
C GLN A 96 -11.73 6.52 -11.37
N ARG A 97 -12.74 5.77 -10.92
CA ARG A 97 -12.59 4.36 -10.59
C ARG A 97 -12.16 3.59 -11.83
N LYS A 98 -11.16 2.72 -11.68
CA LYS A 98 -10.77 1.75 -12.70
C LYS A 98 -11.91 0.77 -12.95
N GLN A 99 -12.33 0.60 -14.20
CA GLN A 99 -13.36 -0.37 -14.55
C GLN A 99 -12.87 -1.80 -14.34
N GLY A 100 -13.75 -2.69 -13.88
CA GLY A 100 -13.44 -4.12 -13.69
C GLY A 100 -12.67 -4.47 -12.43
N VAL A 101 -12.37 -3.51 -11.54
CA VAL A 101 -11.75 -3.78 -10.21
C VAL A 101 -12.86 -3.90 -9.17
N SER A 102 -12.94 -5.04 -8.48
CA SER A 102 -13.95 -5.31 -7.45
C SER A 102 -13.69 -4.54 -6.17
N GLU A 103 -12.42 -4.37 -5.83
CA GLU A 103 -11.96 -3.78 -4.59
C GLU A 103 -12.40 -2.30 -4.52
N PRO A 104 -12.91 -1.85 -3.37
CA PRO A 104 -13.23 -0.44 -3.17
C PRO A 104 -11.96 0.41 -3.16
N GLU A 105 -12.15 1.68 -3.50
CA GLU A 105 -11.08 2.63 -3.74
C GLU A 105 -10.29 3.00 -2.48
N ASP A 106 -10.83 2.71 -1.29
CA ASP A 106 -10.19 2.92 0.01
C ASP A 106 -9.25 1.79 0.44
N HIS A 107 -8.98 0.84 -0.47
CA HIS A 107 -7.90 -0.13 -0.31
C HIS A 107 -6.54 0.59 -0.26
N LEU A 108 -5.66 0.22 0.69
CA LEU A 108 -4.37 0.88 0.91
C LEU A 108 -3.50 0.89 -0.34
N GLY A 109 -3.48 -0.24 -1.07
CA GLY A 109 -2.77 -0.31 -2.34
C GLY A 109 -3.33 0.62 -3.41
N ALA A 110 -4.66 0.82 -3.46
CA ALA A 110 -5.29 1.75 -4.40
C ALA A 110 -4.96 3.20 -4.03
N LEU A 111 -4.92 3.54 -2.74
CA LEU A 111 -4.47 4.85 -2.27
C LEU A 111 -3.00 5.11 -2.62
N CYS A 112 -2.14 4.09 -2.53
CA CYS A 112 -0.76 4.17 -2.99
C CYS A 112 -0.67 4.42 -4.50
N GLU A 113 -1.48 3.74 -5.33
CA GLU A 113 -1.56 4.03 -6.77
C GLU A 113 -2.02 5.47 -7.04
N MET A 114 -3.00 5.98 -6.30
CA MET A 114 -3.45 7.37 -6.42
C MET A 114 -2.35 8.37 -6.05
N MET A 115 -1.63 8.15 -4.96
CA MET A 115 -0.48 9.00 -4.61
C MET A 115 0.60 8.97 -5.71
N ALA A 116 0.97 7.77 -6.18
CA ALA A 116 1.93 7.64 -7.27
C ALA A 116 1.48 8.37 -8.54
N GLY A 117 0.20 8.26 -8.89
CA GLY A 117 -0.38 8.94 -10.05
C GLY A 117 -0.40 10.47 -9.90
N MET A 118 -0.69 10.99 -8.70
CA MET A 118 -0.61 12.43 -8.42
C MET A 118 0.82 12.96 -8.51
N ILE A 119 1.80 12.20 -8.01
CA ILE A 119 3.22 12.60 -8.04
C ILE A 119 3.76 12.60 -9.47
N THR A 120 3.50 11.53 -10.22
CA THR A 120 4.07 11.31 -11.56
C THR A 120 3.29 12.01 -12.67
N GLY A 121 2.04 12.41 -12.39
CA GLY A 121 1.15 13.02 -13.37
C GLY A 121 0.38 12.02 -14.24
N ALA A 122 0.21 10.77 -13.79
CA ALA A 122 -0.57 9.76 -14.50
C ALA A 122 -2.05 10.16 -14.71
N PHE A 123 -2.55 11.13 -13.94
CA PHE A 123 -3.90 11.70 -14.08
C PHE A 123 -3.95 12.96 -14.98
N GLY A 124 -2.91 13.21 -15.78
CA GLY A 124 -2.84 14.28 -16.77
C GLY A 124 -1.66 15.24 -16.54
N HIS A 125 -1.43 15.63 -15.29
CA HIS A 125 -0.24 16.40 -14.88
C HIS A 125 0.09 16.10 -13.42
N PRO A 126 1.35 16.28 -12.97
CA PRO A 126 1.69 16.21 -11.56
C PRO A 126 0.81 17.18 -10.75
N MET A 127 0.25 16.70 -9.64
CA MET A 127 -0.56 17.54 -8.76
C MET A 127 0.34 18.41 -7.87
N PRO A 128 -0.08 19.63 -7.48
CA PRO A 128 0.68 20.44 -6.54
C PRO A 128 0.95 19.70 -5.23
N LEU A 129 2.11 19.92 -4.62
CA LEU A 129 2.52 19.27 -3.38
C LEU A 129 1.50 19.42 -2.25
N GLN A 130 0.88 20.61 -2.13
CA GLN A 130 -0.19 20.88 -1.19
C GLN A 130 -1.40 19.93 -1.37
N VAL A 131 -1.76 19.59 -2.61
CA VAL A 131 -2.86 18.66 -2.90
C VAL A 131 -2.49 17.23 -2.51
N GLN A 132 -1.24 16.84 -2.75
CA GLN A 132 -0.71 15.53 -2.35
C GLN A 132 -0.71 15.39 -0.81
N LYS A 133 -0.21 16.42 -0.11
CA LYS A 133 -0.22 16.53 1.35
C LYS A 133 -1.63 16.40 1.93
N GLU A 134 -2.59 17.16 1.41
CA GLU A 134 -3.99 17.09 1.85
C GLU A 134 -4.58 15.70 1.66
N PHE A 135 -4.33 15.07 0.51
CA PHE A 135 -4.83 13.73 0.24
C PHE A 135 -4.22 12.70 1.19
N PHE A 136 -2.90 12.72 1.38
CA PHE A 136 -2.21 11.82 2.30
C PHE A 136 -2.73 11.97 3.72
N ASN A 137 -2.82 13.19 4.24
CA ASN A 137 -3.29 13.47 5.60
C ASN A 137 -4.75 13.08 5.82
N ALA A 138 -5.61 13.21 4.80
CA ALA A 138 -7.02 12.88 4.90
C ALA A 138 -7.29 11.37 4.75
N HIS A 139 -6.58 10.69 3.85
CA HIS A 139 -6.98 9.36 3.38
C HIS A 139 -5.98 8.24 3.68
N ILE A 140 -4.74 8.53 4.04
CA ILE A 140 -3.68 7.51 4.28
C ILE A 140 -3.16 7.59 5.72
N ALA A 141 -2.64 8.75 6.12
CA ALA A 141 -1.98 8.97 7.40
C ALA A 141 -2.77 8.50 8.64
N PRO A 142 -4.11 8.63 8.72
CA PRO A 142 -4.85 8.30 9.95
C PRO A 142 -4.84 6.81 10.32
N TRP A 143 -4.51 5.92 9.38
CA TRP A 143 -4.68 4.47 9.59
C TRP A 143 -3.60 3.60 8.94
N ALA A 144 -2.89 4.09 7.93
CA ALA A 144 -1.94 3.27 7.17
C ALA A 144 -0.82 2.68 8.03
N SER A 145 -0.26 3.43 8.99
CA SER A 145 0.77 2.90 9.91
C SER A 145 0.26 1.73 10.75
N HIS A 146 -1.00 1.76 11.16
CA HIS A 146 -1.62 0.64 11.89
C HIS A 146 -1.78 -0.58 10.97
N CYS A 147 -2.30 -0.37 9.76
CA CYS A 147 -2.44 -1.44 8.77
C CYS A 147 -1.10 -2.10 8.42
N PHE A 148 -0.04 -1.31 8.24
CA PHE A 148 1.30 -1.86 8.02
C PHE A 148 1.86 -2.56 9.25
N SER A 149 1.55 -2.10 10.46
CA SER A 149 1.94 -2.80 11.70
C SER A 149 1.25 -4.16 11.84
N ASP A 150 -0.01 -4.27 11.44
CA ASP A 150 -0.72 -5.55 11.42
C ASP A 150 -0.10 -6.49 10.37
N LEU A 151 0.22 -5.97 9.18
CA LEU A 151 0.88 -6.75 8.13
C LEU A 151 2.27 -7.23 8.54
N GLU A 152 3.03 -6.39 9.25
CA GLU A 152 4.34 -6.71 9.83
C GLU A 152 4.26 -7.86 10.85
N LYS A 153 3.11 -8.01 11.54
CA LYS A 153 2.90 -8.98 12.63
C LYS A 153 2.03 -10.17 12.22
N ALA A 154 1.55 -10.20 10.98
CA ALA A 154 0.68 -11.26 10.48
C ALA A 154 1.38 -12.62 10.56
N GLU A 155 0.68 -13.63 11.02
CA GLU A 155 1.26 -14.93 11.41
C GLU A 155 1.84 -15.66 10.19
N ASN A 156 1.19 -15.52 9.05
CA ASN A 156 1.58 -16.19 7.81
C ASN A 156 2.34 -15.25 6.85
N ALA A 157 2.79 -14.09 7.31
CA ALA A 157 3.54 -13.14 6.48
C ALA A 157 5.05 -13.46 6.49
N LEU A 158 5.56 -13.91 5.34
CA LEU A 158 6.98 -14.08 5.06
C LEU A 158 7.49 -12.91 4.20
N LEU A 159 6.99 -12.77 2.96
CA LEU A 159 7.29 -11.63 2.09
C LEU A 159 6.67 -10.34 2.61
N TYR A 160 5.44 -10.43 3.13
CA TYR A 160 4.67 -9.24 3.46
C TYR A 160 5.02 -8.65 4.82
N ALA A 161 5.65 -9.42 5.73
CA ALA A 161 6.10 -8.90 7.01
C ALA A 161 7.10 -7.72 6.84
N PRO A 162 8.20 -7.87 6.08
CA PRO A 162 9.10 -6.74 5.80
C PRO A 162 8.49 -5.69 4.88
N VAL A 163 7.48 -6.01 4.06
CA VAL A 163 6.67 -4.99 3.34
C VAL A 163 5.87 -4.15 4.34
N GLY A 164 5.34 -4.77 5.40
CA GLY A 164 4.74 -4.09 6.55
C GLY A 164 5.73 -3.15 7.23
N SER A 165 6.92 -3.63 7.58
CA SER A 165 7.97 -2.78 8.17
C SER A 165 8.34 -1.60 7.26
N LEU A 166 8.54 -1.84 5.96
CA LEU A 166 8.85 -0.80 4.98
C LEU A 166 7.72 0.23 4.85
N GLY A 167 6.47 -0.23 4.78
CA GLY A 167 5.30 0.63 4.68
C GLY A 167 5.10 1.50 5.92
N ARG A 168 5.31 0.95 7.12
CA ARG A 168 5.23 1.70 8.38
C ARG A 168 6.29 2.81 8.43
N LEU A 169 7.55 2.47 8.17
CA LEU A 169 8.65 3.44 8.12
C LEU A 169 8.39 4.53 7.06
N PHE A 170 7.86 4.13 5.91
CA PHE A 170 7.53 5.05 4.84
C PHE A 170 6.44 6.06 5.24
N VAL A 171 5.36 5.60 5.89
CA VAL A 171 4.30 6.51 6.36
C VAL A 171 4.83 7.47 7.42
N GLU A 172 5.70 7.03 8.32
CA GLU A 172 6.35 7.88 9.32
C GLU A 172 7.19 9.00 8.66
N ILE A 173 7.98 8.66 7.62
CA ILE A 173 8.78 9.62 6.86
C ILE A 173 7.89 10.62 6.11
N GLU A 174 6.83 10.16 5.44
CA GLU A 174 5.89 11.02 4.72
C GLU A 174 5.18 11.99 5.68
N GLN A 175 4.73 11.50 6.85
CA GLN A 175 4.12 12.36 7.87
C GLN A 175 5.06 13.47 8.33
N GLU A 176 6.32 13.14 8.60
CA GLU A 176 7.29 14.14 9.05
C GLU A 176 7.65 15.13 7.94
N SER A 177 7.81 14.64 6.70
CA SER A 177 8.10 15.47 5.53
C SER A 177 6.99 16.49 5.29
N PHE A 178 5.73 16.04 5.28
CA PHE A 178 4.58 16.94 5.13
C PHE A 178 4.35 17.85 6.34
N ARG A 179 4.91 17.56 7.52
CA ARG A 179 4.82 18.45 8.69
C ARG A 179 5.78 19.64 8.61
N ILE A 180 6.95 19.44 7.99
CA ILE A 180 8.02 20.45 7.90
C ILE A 180 7.79 21.41 6.72
N GLU A 181 7.08 20.97 5.68
CA GLU A 181 6.62 21.80 4.56
C GLU A 181 5.45 22.73 4.93
#